data_AF-A0A7L4GXF3-F1
#
_entry.id   AF-A0A7L4GXF3-F1
#
_cell.length_a   1.000
_cell.length_b   1.000
_cell.length_c   1.000
_cell.angle_alpha   90.00
_cell.angle_beta   90.00
_cell.angle_gamma   90.00
#
_symmetry.space_group_name_H-M   'P 1'
#
loop_
_entity.id
_entity.type
_entity.pdbx_description
1 polymer ?
#
loop_
_entity_poly.entity_id
_entity_poly.type
_entity_poly.pdbx_seq_one_letter_code
_entity_poly.pdbx_strand_id
1 'polypeptide(L)'
;PSTGARYIDYCPKGWSYYKLSCFRYFRELRSWDEAERECQASHPDAHLAWVEEPQEAATFQRVVSYYQRVQSVWLGLRFGHERQAWQWASGDKYSASSGLAGNGARGGTCGMLTYLSAFTLWSSADCSQQHHYLCKFIP
;
A
#
# COMPACT_ATOMS: atom_id res chain seq x y z
N PRO A 1 -32.28 11.09 14.24
CA PRO A 1 -31.14 11.84 14.81
C PRO A 1 -29.81 11.16 14.42
N SER A 2 -29.27 11.63 13.29
CA SER A 2 -27.84 11.68 12.89
C SER A 2 -26.87 10.64 13.48
N THR A 3 -26.63 9.59 12.67
CA THR A 3 -25.30 9.07 12.27
C THR A 3 -24.14 9.42 13.21
N GLY A 4 -23.80 8.48 14.10
CA GLY A 4 -22.56 8.52 14.86
C GLY A 4 -21.37 8.42 13.92
N ALA A 5 -20.63 9.52 13.78
CA ALA A 5 -19.32 9.50 13.16
C ALA A 5 -18.43 8.52 13.95
N ARG A 6 -17.94 7.46 13.30
CA ARG A 6 -16.91 6.58 13.88
C ARG A 6 -15.66 7.43 14.07
N TYR A 7 -15.41 7.86 15.30
CA TYR A 7 -14.19 8.55 15.67
C TYR A 7 -13.08 7.50 15.81
N ILE A 8 -11.98 7.68 15.08
CA ILE A 8 -10.78 6.86 15.28
C ILE A 8 -10.14 7.38 16.56
N ASP A 9 -10.35 6.71 17.68
CA ASP A 9 -9.72 7.15 18.93
C ASP A 9 -8.20 6.99 18.82
N TYR A 10 -7.66 5.82 18.44
CA TYR A 10 -6.22 5.64 18.20
C TYR A 10 -5.93 4.45 17.27
N CYS A 11 -4.86 4.52 16.47
CA CYS A 11 -4.35 3.35 15.75
C CYS A 11 -3.80 2.30 16.73
N PRO A 12 -3.91 0.98 16.41
CA PRO A 12 -3.35 -0.07 17.25
C PRO A 12 -1.84 0.10 17.45
N LYS A 13 -1.31 -0.47 18.53
CA LYS A 13 0.13 -0.38 18.84
C LYS A 13 0.99 -0.82 17.64
N GLY A 14 1.94 0.02 17.26
CA GLY A 14 2.86 -0.22 16.13
C GLY A 14 2.33 0.23 14.77
N TRP A 15 1.09 0.73 14.70
CA TRP A 15 0.53 1.38 13.52
C TRP A 15 0.70 2.90 13.61
N SER A 16 0.88 3.53 12.46
CA SER A 16 0.98 4.97 12.29
C SER A 16 -0.33 5.52 11.74
N TYR A 17 -0.63 6.77 12.06
CA TYR A 17 -1.84 7.47 11.64
C TYR A 17 -1.56 8.35 10.42
N TYR A 18 -2.47 8.33 9.44
CA TYR A 18 -2.52 9.32 8.37
C TYR A 18 -3.99 9.66 8.08
N LYS A 19 -4.43 10.88 8.46
CA LYS A 19 -5.85 11.26 8.43
C LYS A 19 -6.71 10.11 8.97
N LEU A 20 -7.83 9.78 8.36
CA LEU A 20 -8.73 8.75 8.86
C LEU A 20 -8.24 7.30 8.65
N SER A 21 -6.93 7.07 8.49
CA SER A 21 -6.39 5.74 8.24
C SER A 21 -5.25 5.38 9.19
N CYS A 22 -5.08 4.08 9.41
CA CYS A 22 -3.96 3.50 10.09
C CYS A 22 -3.13 2.70 9.09
N PHE A 23 -1.81 2.88 9.09
CA PHE A 23 -0.91 2.14 8.23
C PHE A 23 0.32 1.63 8.99
N ARG A 24 0.94 0.56 8.48
CA ARG A 24 2.13 -0.04 9.10
C ARG A 24 3.04 -0.66 8.05
N TYR A 25 4.34 -0.47 8.26
CA TYR A 25 5.40 -1.10 7.49
C TYR A 25 5.85 -2.41 8.15
N PHE A 26 5.96 -3.46 7.35
CA PHE A 26 6.42 -4.80 7.74
C PHE A 26 7.73 -5.14 7.01
N ARG A 27 8.69 -5.68 7.76
CA ARG A 27 10.06 -5.98 7.27
C ARG A 27 10.18 -7.41 6.76
N GLU A 28 9.20 -8.24 7.02
CA GLU A 28 9.14 -9.61 6.58
C GLU A 28 9.06 -9.65 5.04
N LEU A 29 9.85 -10.53 4.42
CA LEU A 29 9.84 -10.71 2.99
C LEU A 29 8.73 -11.68 2.61
N ARG A 30 7.77 -11.20 1.81
CA ARG A 30 6.58 -11.95 1.42
C ARG A 30 6.27 -11.76 -0.06
N SER A 31 5.68 -12.78 -0.68
CA SER A 31 4.97 -12.60 -1.94
C SER A 31 3.79 -11.64 -1.77
N TRP A 32 3.28 -11.09 -2.87
CA TRP A 32 2.17 -10.13 -2.80
C TRP A 32 0.93 -10.75 -2.13
N ASP A 33 0.58 -11.98 -2.51
CA ASP A 33 -0.60 -12.67 -1.95
C ASP A 33 -0.41 -13.04 -0.47
N GLU A 34 0.82 -13.36 -0.04
CA GLU A 34 1.11 -13.58 1.39
C GLU A 34 1.02 -12.28 2.18
N ALA A 35 1.59 -11.20 1.68
CA ALA A 35 1.56 -9.90 2.33
C ALA A 35 0.12 -9.39 2.53
N GLU A 36 -0.74 -9.57 1.52
CA GLU A 36 -2.17 -9.25 1.61
C GLU A 36 -2.86 -10.05 2.73
N ARG A 37 -2.61 -11.37 2.80
CA ARG A 37 -3.17 -12.20 3.88
C ARG A 37 -2.67 -11.77 5.26
N GLU A 38 -1.40 -11.38 5.39
CA GLU A 38 -0.84 -10.88 6.66
C GLU A 38 -1.46 -9.54 7.07
N CYS A 39 -1.77 -8.66 6.12
CA CYS A 39 -2.51 -7.43 6.40
C CYS A 39 -3.91 -7.75 6.96
N GLN A 40 -4.66 -8.62 6.29
CA GLN A 40 -6.01 -9.03 6.70
C GLN A 40 -6.00 -9.77 8.05
N ALA A 41 -4.95 -10.53 8.34
CA ALA A 41 -4.76 -11.18 9.64
C ALA A 41 -4.43 -10.20 10.77
N SER A 42 -3.82 -9.05 10.43
CA SER A 42 -3.45 -8.02 11.41
C SER A 42 -4.64 -7.14 11.81
N HIS A 43 -5.60 -6.92 10.91
CA HIS A 43 -6.87 -6.24 11.18
C HIS A 43 -7.91 -6.63 10.11
N PRO A 44 -9.20 -6.85 10.45
CA PRO A 44 -10.21 -7.31 9.49
C PRO A 44 -10.35 -6.44 8.24
N ASP A 45 -10.25 -5.12 8.39
CA ASP A 45 -10.35 -4.15 7.29
C ASP A 45 -8.99 -3.76 6.70
N ALA A 46 -7.90 -4.44 7.09
CA ALA A 46 -6.57 -4.14 6.57
C ALA A 46 -6.24 -4.89 5.30
N HIS A 47 -5.69 -4.13 4.37
CA HIS A 47 -5.20 -4.57 3.08
C HIS A 47 -3.79 -4.06 2.87
N LEU A 48 -3.09 -4.56 1.86
CA LEU A 48 -1.92 -3.88 1.33
C LEU A 48 -2.28 -2.43 0.97
N ALA A 49 -1.38 -1.51 1.31
CA ALA A 49 -1.70 -0.09 1.34
C ALA A 49 -2.08 0.45 -0.04
N TRP A 50 -3.14 1.26 -0.06
CA TRP A 50 -3.55 2.08 -1.20
C TRP A 50 -3.26 3.56 -0.94
N VAL A 51 -3.21 4.34 -2.00
CA VAL A 51 -2.94 5.78 -1.94
C VAL A 51 -4.11 6.57 -2.52
N GLU A 52 -4.60 7.53 -1.75
CA GLU A 52 -5.74 8.39 -2.08
C GLU A 52 -5.31 9.82 -2.45
N GLU A 53 -4.16 10.28 -1.95
CA GLU A 53 -3.64 11.62 -2.24
C GLU A 53 -2.10 11.73 -2.19
N PRO A 54 -1.51 12.78 -2.81
CA PRO A 54 -0.04 12.94 -2.87
C PRO A 54 0.64 13.02 -1.49
N GLN A 55 0.00 13.66 -0.51
CA GLN A 55 0.56 13.82 0.84
C GLN A 55 0.63 12.47 1.58
N GLU A 56 -0.26 11.54 1.26
CA GLU A 56 -0.21 10.17 1.77
C GLU A 56 0.98 9.41 1.18
N ALA A 57 1.15 9.46 -0.15
CA ALA A 57 2.31 8.88 -0.84
C ALA A 57 3.64 9.39 -0.24
N ALA A 58 3.74 10.70 0.01
CA ALA A 58 4.91 11.30 0.64
C ALA A 58 5.13 10.81 2.08
N THR A 59 4.05 10.53 2.82
CA THR A 59 4.12 9.95 4.17
C THR A 59 4.66 8.53 4.11
N PHE A 60 4.14 7.68 3.22
CA PHE A 60 4.66 6.32 3.03
C PHE A 60 6.13 6.33 2.60
N GLN A 61 6.50 7.21 1.66
CA GLN A 61 7.89 7.38 1.25
C GLN A 61 8.80 7.69 2.43
N ARG A 62 8.42 8.65 3.30
CA ARG A 62 9.22 9.02 4.48
C ARG A 62 9.38 7.86 5.45
N VAL A 63 8.29 7.15 5.77
CA VAL A 63 8.33 6.01 6.70
C VAL A 63 9.18 4.87 6.13
N VAL A 64 9.01 4.53 4.86
CA VAL A 64 9.80 3.48 4.21
C VAL A 64 11.29 3.87 4.16
N SER A 65 11.60 5.11 3.76
CA SER A 65 12.98 5.62 3.67
C SER A 65 13.69 5.70 5.01
N TYR A 66 12.93 5.88 6.10
CA TYR A 66 13.46 5.84 7.47
C TYR A 66 13.95 4.43 7.81
N TYR A 67 13.27 3.39 7.35
CA TYR A 67 13.61 2.01 7.68
C TYR A 67 14.61 1.35 6.73
N GLN A 68 14.61 1.70 5.43
CA GLN A 68 15.46 1.05 4.44
C GLN A 68 15.63 1.87 3.15
N ARG A 69 16.61 1.48 2.32
CA ARG A 69 16.94 2.16 1.03
C ARG A 69 17.23 1.21 -0.14
N VAL A 70 17.11 -0.10 0.05
CA VAL A 70 17.66 -1.12 -0.87
C VAL A 70 16.65 -2.17 -1.30
N GLN A 71 15.49 -2.25 -0.65
CA GLN A 71 14.45 -3.25 -0.94
C GLN A 71 13.18 -2.56 -1.40
N SER A 72 12.54 -3.06 -2.46
CA SER A 72 11.21 -2.57 -2.85
C SER A 72 10.15 -2.94 -1.80
N VAL A 73 9.02 -2.23 -1.81
CA VAL A 73 7.93 -2.43 -0.85
C VAL A 73 6.62 -2.65 -1.58
N TRP A 74 5.93 -3.75 -1.33
CA TRP A 74 4.61 -4.02 -1.89
C TRP A 74 3.59 -2.95 -1.49
N LEU A 75 2.74 -2.61 -2.45
CA LEU A 75 1.51 -1.85 -2.27
C LEU A 75 0.33 -2.70 -2.72
N GLY A 76 -0.88 -2.26 -2.40
CA GLY A 76 -2.12 -2.95 -2.77
C GLY A 76 -2.46 -2.89 -4.26
N LEU A 77 -1.55 -2.45 -5.13
CA LEU A 77 -1.78 -2.38 -6.57
C LEU A 77 -1.67 -3.77 -7.21
N ARG A 78 -2.70 -4.19 -7.95
CA ARG A 78 -2.66 -5.38 -8.81
C ARG A 78 -3.31 -5.11 -10.16
N PHE A 79 -2.75 -5.66 -11.23
CA PHE A 79 -3.34 -5.59 -12.56
C PHE A 79 -4.37 -6.71 -12.73
N GLY A 80 -5.63 -6.33 -12.94
CA GLY A 80 -6.71 -7.27 -13.25
C GLY A 80 -6.81 -7.48 -14.75
N HIS A 81 -6.57 -8.71 -15.23
CA HIS A 81 -6.63 -9.05 -16.66
C HIS A 81 -8.03 -8.87 -17.26
N GLU A 82 -9.09 -9.16 -16.50
CA GLU A 82 -10.48 -9.01 -16.97
C GLU A 82 -10.86 -7.55 -17.23
N ARG A 83 -10.44 -6.65 -16.34
CA ARG A 83 -10.74 -5.22 -16.43
C ARG A 83 -9.68 -4.43 -17.21
N GLN A 84 -8.58 -5.10 -17.60
CA GLN A 84 -7.37 -4.52 -18.18
C GLN A 84 -6.91 -3.25 -17.45
N ALA A 85 -6.98 -3.27 -16.11
CA ALA A 85 -6.76 -2.09 -15.29
C ALA A 85 -6.05 -2.43 -13.98
N TRP A 86 -5.32 -1.45 -13.47
CA TRP A 86 -4.72 -1.47 -12.14
C TRP A 86 -5.77 -1.13 -11.09
N GLN A 87 -5.79 -1.92 -10.01
CA GLN A 87 -6.74 -1.78 -8.91
C GLN A 87 -6.02 -1.91 -7.57
N TRP A 88 -6.53 -1.19 -6.59
CA TRP A 88 -6.12 -1.33 -5.20
C TRP A 88 -6.79 -2.56 -4.57
N ALA A 89 -6.11 -3.18 -3.61
CA ALA A 89 -6.63 -4.30 -2.83
C ALA A 89 -7.89 -3.93 -2.02
N SER A 90 -8.07 -2.64 -1.69
CA SER A 90 -9.31 -2.09 -1.12
C SER A 90 -10.50 -2.14 -2.08
N GLY A 91 -10.27 -2.37 -3.38
CA GLY A 91 -11.29 -2.44 -4.43
C GLY A 91 -11.32 -1.23 -5.38
N ASP A 92 -10.72 -0.11 -4.99
CA ASP A 92 -10.71 1.13 -5.78
C ASP A 92 -9.86 1.00 -7.05
N LYS A 93 -10.25 1.71 -8.11
CA LYS A 93 -9.41 1.80 -9.32
C LYS A 93 -8.22 2.71 -9.08
N TYR A 94 -7.06 2.32 -9.57
CA TYR A 94 -5.91 3.21 -9.59
C TYR A 94 -6.13 4.36 -10.58
N SER A 95 -5.73 5.57 -10.18
CA SER A 95 -5.66 6.75 -11.04
C SER A 95 -4.34 7.46 -10.78
N ALA A 96 -3.66 7.93 -11.83
CA ALA A 96 -2.46 8.75 -11.66
C ALA A 96 -2.74 10.05 -10.86
N SER A 97 -3.99 10.51 -10.83
CA SER A 97 -4.42 11.65 -10.02
C SER A 97 -4.42 11.37 -8.52
N SER A 98 -4.33 10.11 -8.07
CA SER A 98 -4.24 9.77 -6.64
C SER A 98 -2.89 10.16 -6.02
N GLY A 99 -1.94 10.67 -6.81
CA GLY A 99 -0.71 11.29 -6.32
C GLY A 99 0.50 10.38 -6.27
N LEU A 100 0.36 9.10 -6.61
CA LEU A 100 1.48 8.17 -6.77
C LEU A 100 1.64 7.77 -8.23
N ALA A 101 2.62 8.39 -8.90
CA ALA A 101 2.90 8.11 -10.31
C ALA A 101 3.54 6.72 -10.51
N GLY A 102 3.13 6.05 -11.59
CA GLY A 102 3.70 4.78 -12.03
C GLY A 102 4.75 4.98 -13.11
N ASN A 103 5.81 4.16 -13.09
CA ASN A 103 6.87 4.20 -14.11
C ASN A 103 6.58 3.32 -15.36
N GLY A 104 5.29 3.05 -15.63
CA GLY A 104 4.85 2.32 -16.82
C GLY A 104 4.80 0.79 -16.70
N ALA A 105 4.75 0.23 -15.48
CA ALA A 105 4.65 -1.21 -15.22
C ALA A 105 5.71 -2.03 -15.98
N ARG A 106 6.90 -2.22 -15.38
CA ARG A 106 8.06 -2.92 -15.97
C ARG A 106 7.94 -4.45 -15.98
N GLY A 107 6.77 -4.98 -16.33
CA GLY A 107 6.47 -6.41 -16.31
C GLY A 107 5.93 -6.89 -14.95
N GLY A 108 5.09 -7.92 -14.97
CA GLY A 108 4.38 -8.43 -13.80
C GLY A 108 3.06 -7.71 -13.51
N THR A 109 2.32 -8.23 -12.54
CA THR A 109 0.93 -7.82 -12.25
C THR A 109 0.73 -7.29 -10.84
N CYS A 110 1.79 -7.15 -10.04
CA CYS A 110 1.72 -6.66 -8.66
C CYS A 110 2.56 -5.39 -8.49
N GLY A 111 2.02 -4.39 -7.79
CA GLY A 111 2.58 -3.05 -7.66
C GLY A 111 3.42 -2.88 -6.40
N MET A 112 4.56 -2.22 -6.54
CA MET A 112 5.49 -1.94 -5.45
C MET A 112 6.04 -0.51 -5.53
N LEU A 113 6.35 0.09 -4.39
CA LEU A 113 7.25 1.24 -4.32
C LEU A 113 8.68 0.75 -4.60
N THR A 114 9.34 1.35 -5.58
CA THR A 114 10.69 0.95 -5.97
C THR A 114 11.76 1.74 -5.22
N TYR A 115 12.75 1.04 -4.68
CA TYR A 115 13.90 1.68 -4.06
C TYR A 115 14.75 2.50 -5.06
N LEU A 116 14.70 2.15 -6.35
CA LEU A 116 15.43 2.86 -7.42
C LEU A 116 14.97 4.31 -7.60
N SER A 117 13.74 4.63 -7.23
CA SER A 117 13.22 6.00 -7.23
C SER A 117 13.17 6.62 -5.83
N ALA A 118 13.85 6.03 -4.86
CA ALA A 118 13.71 6.39 -3.45
C ALA A 118 12.24 6.38 -2.98
N PHE A 119 11.48 5.37 -3.44
CA PHE A 119 10.08 5.12 -3.08
C PHE A 119 9.10 6.22 -3.51
N THR A 120 9.47 7.06 -4.48
CA THR A 120 8.60 8.13 -5.00
C THR A 120 7.65 7.68 -6.11
N LEU A 121 7.89 6.49 -6.69
CA LEU A 121 7.14 5.94 -7.81
C LEU A 121 6.76 4.51 -7.49
N TRP A 122 5.61 4.08 -8.03
CA TRP A 122 5.32 2.66 -8.10
C TRP A 122 5.80 2.04 -9.41
N SER A 123 6.14 0.76 -9.36
CA SER A 123 6.45 -0.10 -10.50
C SER A 123 5.73 -1.44 -10.35
N SER A 124 5.73 -2.24 -11.41
CA SER A 124 5.21 -3.61 -11.35
C SER A 124 6.34 -4.62 -11.18
N ALA A 125 6.02 -5.74 -10.54
CA ALA A 125 6.87 -6.90 -10.41
C ALA A 125 6.06 -8.19 -10.49
N ASP A 126 6.79 -9.30 -10.66
CA ASP A 126 6.23 -10.64 -10.50
C ASP A 126 5.75 -10.81 -9.05
N CYS A 127 4.48 -11.18 -8.89
CA CYS A 127 3.81 -11.31 -7.60
C CYS A 127 4.46 -12.35 -6.66
N SER A 128 5.22 -13.29 -7.21
CA SER A 128 5.95 -14.31 -6.46
C SER A 128 7.26 -13.80 -5.84
N GLN A 129 7.74 -12.62 -6.26
CA GLN A 129 8.92 -12.00 -5.65
C GLN A 129 8.65 -11.66 -4.19
N GLN A 130 9.71 -11.66 -3.38
CA GLN A 130 9.59 -11.36 -1.98
C GLN A 130 10.04 -9.93 -1.67
N HIS A 131 9.12 -9.13 -1.13
CA HIS A 131 9.38 -7.76 -0.74
C HIS A 131 8.83 -7.49 0.65
N HIS A 132 9.32 -6.42 1.27
CA HIS A 132 8.67 -5.79 2.41
C HIS A 132 7.30 -5.26 1.98
N TYR A 133 6.45 -4.88 2.92
CA TYR A 133 5.10 -4.45 2.56
C TYR A 133 4.53 -3.39 3.51
N LEU A 134 3.58 -2.63 3.00
CA LEU A 134 2.78 -1.68 3.77
C LEU A 134 1.35 -2.21 3.86
N CYS A 135 0.81 -2.26 5.06
CA CYS A 135 -0.62 -2.47 5.28
C CYS A 135 -1.30 -1.14 5.63
N LYS A 136 -2.57 -1.00 5.28
CA LYS A 136 -3.44 0.13 5.62
C LYS A 136 -4.86 -0.34 5.90
N PHE A 137 -5.57 0.34 6.80
CA PHE A 137 -7.02 0.24 6.95
C PHE A 137 -7.64 1.58 7.35
N ILE A 138 -8.94 1.70 7.12
CA ILE A 138 -9.80 2.79 7.63
C ILE A 138 -10.81 2.13 8.59
N PRO A 139 -10.85 2.50 9.89
CA PRO A 139 -11.78 1.94 10.88
C PRO A 139 -13.28 2.24 10.65
#